data_AF-A0A151E3L5-F1
#
_entry.id   AF-A0A151E3L5-F1
#
_cell.length_a   1.000
_cell.length_b   1.000
_cell.length_c   1.000
_cell.angle_alpha   90.00
_cell.angle_beta   90.00
_cell.angle_gamma   90.00
#
_symmetry.space_group_name_H-M   'P 1'
#
loop_
_entity.id
_entity.type
_entity.pdbx_description
1 polymer ?
#
loop_
_entity_poly.entity_id
_entity_poly.type
_entity_poly.pdbx_seq_one_letter_code
_entity_poly.pdbx_strand_id
1 'polypeptide(L)'
;MSVVHGTTAVFSTLIIDSSFHLPHTIDHIVVIIDAQLYPWIQKKFHRYLSEVEERFPVRFSTVLVNGLRSLKPITPAEMRQILQKEYAINGTVGALLVGQVPYAIWEQGVGNNSGILSVFYEDMDGDFKDTDADGFYDYHIFGPHEGPEIWVCWMRPPIIGQVFFMNRFLEKIHRYYIGTSSTMKNAFVACHEDYDNNFYGPIGVVPVLQEIYGIPLVDTDGEGTDITVDGEIWRQLRSNRYEIFDTWQHANFRYQAWDSGGFSSLKILGLPNGALMTFLYGCHSADFWEAPGTTPLNVNIAVSYVFGRSIGQAASGTSWSYGTEYKYIIYETMRDHNAYLGTAWFAMEAYVETASFVQERYPDRDPHTECAGNTLIGNPFLYVNYEATERIR
;
A
#
# COMPACT_ATOMS: atom_id res chain seq x y z
N MET A 1 -14.73 27.01 39.05
CA MET A 1 -14.88 25.56 39.28
C MET A 1 -15.39 24.97 37.98
N SER A 2 -14.46 24.50 37.14
CA SER A 2 -14.76 23.84 35.86
C SER A 2 -14.53 22.35 36.08
N VAL A 3 -15.58 21.56 35.87
CA VAL A 3 -15.56 20.10 36.04
C VAL A 3 -14.98 19.50 34.76
N VAL A 4 -13.70 19.14 34.80
CA VAL A 4 -13.05 18.36 33.75
C VAL A 4 -13.61 16.94 33.82
N HIS A 5 -14.42 16.55 32.84
CA HIS A 5 -14.79 15.15 32.63
C HIS A 5 -13.62 14.46 31.93
N GLY A 6 -12.84 13.70 32.70
CA GLY A 6 -11.83 12.80 32.15
C GLY A 6 -12.51 11.55 31.62
N THR A 7 -12.70 11.47 30.31
CA THR A 7 -12.97 10.22 29.61
C THR A 7 -11.67 9.44 29.54
N THR A 8 -11.57 8.41 30.39
CA THR A 8 -10.50 7.43 30.35
C THR A 8 -10.76 6.54 29.15
N ALA A 9 -9.98 6.71 28.07
CA ALA A 9 -9.99 5.76 26.96
C ALA A 9 -9.51 4.40 27.49
N VAL A 10 -10.41 3.43 27.52
CA VAL A 10 -10.08 2.05 27.85
C VAL A 10 -9.43 1.47 26.60
N PHE A 11 -8.09 1.43 26.58
CA PHE A 11 -7.36 0.67 25.58
C PHE A 11 -7.73 -0.80 25.76
N SER A 12 -8.58 -1.33 24.88
CA SER A 12 -8.74 -2.78 24.76
C SER A 12 -7.44 -3.31 24.17
N THR A 13 -6.67 -4.03 24.98
CA THR A 13 -5.52 -4.78 24.49
C THR A 13 -6.10 -5.88 23.60
N LEU A 14 -5.90 -5.76 22.28
CA LEU A 14 -6.19 -6.83 21.35
C LEU A 14 -5.23 -7.99 21.69
N ILE A 15 -5.67 -8.92 22.53
CA ILE A 15 -4.92 -10.16 22.77
C ILE A 15 -5.15 -11.03 21.53
N ILE A 16 -4.21 -10.95 20.59
CA ILE A 16 -4.10 -11.93 19.53
C ILE A 16 -3.62 -13.22 20.20
N ASP A 17 -4.53 -14.18 20.36
CA ASP A 17 -4.22 -15.49 20.94
C ASP A 17 -3.21 -16.22 20.03
N SER A 18 -1.96 -16.31 20.49
CA SER A 18 -0.82 -16.84 19.74
C SER A 18 -0.69 -18.37 19.80
N SER A 19 -1.77 -19.10 20.05
CA SER A 19 -1.71 -20.54 20.33
C SER A 19 -2.55 -21.43 19.41
N PHE A 20 -2.34 -21.32 18.09
CA PHE A 20 -2.63 -22.39 17.14
C PHE A 20 -1.46 -22.56 16.15
N HIS A 21 -0.58 -23.53 16.39
CA HIS A 21 0.28 -24.08 15.33
C HIS A 21 -0.58 -24.97 14.43
N LEU A 22 -1.38 -24.33 13.57
CA LEU A 22 -1.88 -24.98 12.37
C LEU A 22 -0.68 -25.27 11.45
N PRO A 23 -0.66 -26.39 10.71
CA PRO A 23 0.36 -26.60 9.69
C PRO A 23 0.36 -25.38 8.77
N HIS A 24 1.54 -24.78 8.52
CA HIS A 24 1.69 -23.60 7.69
C HIS A 24 0.85 -23.74 6.42
N THR A 25 -0.27 -23.03 6.39
CA THR A 25 -1.13 -22.99 5.21
C THR A 25 -0.37 -22.23 4.15
N ILE A 26 -0.28 -22.83 2.96
CA ILE A 26 0.30 -22.14 1.81
C ILE A 26 -0.78 -21.19 1.32
N ASP A 27 -0.50 -19.89 1.37
CA ASP A 27 -1.38 -18.84 0.91
C ASP A 27 -1.59 -18.94 -0.59
N HIS A 28 -2.84 -18.94 -1.04
CA HIS A 28 -3.14 -18.88 -2.46
C HIS A 28 -3.30 -17.42 -2.90
N ILE A 29 -2.50 -17.01 -3.88
CA ILE A 29 -2.50 -15.65 -4.43
C ILE A 29 -2.92 -15.70 -5.90
N VAL A 30 -3.91 -14.90 -6.28
CA VAL A 30 -4.32 -14.77 -7.68
C VAL A 30 -3.56 -13.63 -8.36
N VAL A 31 -3.05 -13.89 -9.55
CA VAL A 31 -2.44 -12.87 -10.41
C VAL A 31 -3.38 -12.54 -11.55
N ILE A 32 -3.94 -11.34 -11.55
CA ILE A 32 -4.68 -10.79 -12.69
C ILE A 32 -3.74 -9.90 -13.48
N ILE A 33 -3.47 -10.27 -14.72
CA ILE A 33 -2.44 -9.60 -15.53
C ILE A 33 -2.97 -9.20 -16.90
N ASP A 34 -2.64 -7.97 -17.31
CA ASP A 34 -2.95 -7.44 -18.63
C ASP A 34 -2.32 -8.31 -19.73
N ALA A 35 -3.18 -8.97 -20.51
CA ALA A 35 -2.82 -9.87 -21.59
C ALA A 35 -1.99 -9.18 -22.69
N GLN A 36 -2.12 -7.86 -22.87
CA GLN A 36 -1.31 -7.11 -23.83
C GLN A 36 0.12 -6.88 -23.34
N LEU A 37 0.32 -6.79 -22.02
CA LEU A 37 1.63 -6.60 -21.39
C LEU A 37 2.38 -7.93 -21.23
N TYR A 38 1.66 -8.99 -20.86
CA TYR A 38 2.26 -10.27 -20.43
C TYR A 38 3.31 -10.85 -21.39
N PRO A 39 3.12 -10.91 -22.73
CA PRO A 39 4.13 -11.47 -23.64
C PRO A 39 5.49 -10.76 -23.56
N TRP A 40 5.51 -9.48 -23.18
CA TRP A 40 6.71 -8.66 -23.12
C TRP A 40 7.47 -8.73 -21.79
N ILE A 41 6.85 -9.31 -20.76
CA ILE A 41 7.43 -9.42 -19.41
C ILE A 41 7.49 -10.86 -18.92
N GLN A 42 6.85 -11.81 -19.61
CA GLN A 42 6.62 -13.20 -19.19
C GLN A 42 7.85 -13.84 -18.56
N LYS A 43 9.02 -13.76 -19.22
CA LYS A 43 10.25 -14.37 -18.71
C LYS A 43 10.65 -13.84 -17.33
N LYS A 44 10.65 -12.51 -17.15
CA LYS A 44 11.02 -11.89 -15.88
C LYS A 44 9.93 -12.06 -14.82
N PHE A 45 8.68 -12.07 -15.25
CA PHE A 45 7.54 -12.23 -14.37
C PHE A 45 7.44 -13.66 -13.81
N HIS A 46 7.65 -14.69 -14.64
CA HIS A 46 7.76 -16.07 -14.16
C HIS A 46 8.93 -16.27 -13.19
N ARG A 47 10.09 -15.65 -13.47
CA ARG A 47 11.20 -15.66 -12.52
C ARG A 47 10.79 -15.05 -11.18
N TYR A 48 10.10 -13.91 -11.20
CA TYR A 48 9.58 -13.28 -9.99
C TYR A 48 8.65 -14.22 -9.20
N LEU A 49 7.65 -14.83 -9.84
CA LEU A 49 6.73 -15.76 -9.16
C LEU A 49 7.48 -16.95 -8.54
N SER A 50 8.41 -17.57 -9.29
CA SER A 50 9.25 -18.67 -8.78
C SER A 50 10.08 -18.25 -7.57
N GLU A 51 10.73 -17.09 -7.63
CA GLU A 51 11.54 -16.57 -6.53
C GLU A 51 10.72 -16.28 -5.29
N VAL A 52 9.45 -15.87 -5.46
CA VAL A 52 8.52 -15.67 -4.36
C VAL A 52 8.07 -17.01 -3.76
N GLU A 53 7.64 -17.99 -4.57
CA GLU A 53 7.23 -19.32 -4.06
C GLU A 53 8.39 -20.06 -3.36
N GLU A 54 9.64 -19.76 -3.71
CA GLU A 54 10.83 -20.28 -3.02
C GLU A 54 11.04 -19.67 -1.62
N ARG A 55 10.54 -18.45 -1.37
CA ARG A 55 10.88 -17.64 -0.19
C ARG A 55 9.72 -17.41 0.76
N PHE A 56 8.50 -17.45 0.24
CA PHE A 56 7.26 -17.15 0.96
C PHE A 56 6.36 -18.38 0.88
N PRO A 57 5.54 -18.66 1.91
CA PRO A 57 4.64 -19.80 1.92
C PRO A 57 3.41 -19.53 1.04
N VAL A 58 3.62 -19.27 -0.25
CA VAL A 58 2.57 -18.84 -1.17
C VAL A 58 2.56 -19.72 -2.42
N ARG A 59 1.44 -19.73 -3.14
CA ARG A 59 1.30 -20.28 -4.48
C ARG A 59 0.45 -19.38 -5.36
N PHE A 60 0.73 -19.39 -6.65
CA PHE A 60 0.05 -18.53 -7.60
C PHE A 60 -0.92 -19.26 -8.53
N SER A 61 -2.09 -18.65 -8.73
CA SER A 61 -2.88 -18.81 -9.97
C SER A 61 -2.68 -17.58 -10.85
N THR A 62 -2.77 -17.73 -12.17
CA THR A 62 -2.62 -16.60 -13.11
C THR A 62 -3.77 -16.55 -14.08
N VAL A 63 -4.40 -15.38 -14.17
CA VAL A 63 -5.51 -15.08 -15.07
C VAL A 63 -5.10 -13.92 -15.98
N LEU A 64 -5.08 -14.20 -17.28
CA LEU A 64 -4.87 -13.17 -18.30
C LEU A 64 -6.20 -12.48 -18.59
N VAL A 65 -6.22 -11.15 -18.52
CA VAL A 65 -7.40 -10.34 -18.81
C VAL A 65 -7.10 -9.29 -19.86
N ASN A 66 -8.13 -8.85 -20.57
CA ASN A 66 -8.02 -7.72 -21.48
C ASN A 66 -7.92 -6.43 -20.66
N GLY A 67 -6.72 -5.82 -20.57
CA GLY A 67 -6.53 -4.55 -19.86
C GLY A 67 -7.22 -3.36 -20.54
N LEU A 68 -7.16 -2.20 -19.90
CA LEU A 68 -7.79 -0.91 -20.28
C LEU A 68 -7.51 -0.45 -21.71
N ARG A 69 -6.41 -0.90 -22.31
CA ARG A 69 -6.00 -0.54 -23.69
C ARG A 69 -6.41 -1.56 -24.74
N SER A 70 -7.11 -2.62 -24.34
CA SER A 70 -7.66 -3.63 -25.24
C SER A 70 -8.89 -3.09 -25.98
N LEU A 71 -9.23 -3.69 -27.12
CA LEU A 71 -10.45 -3.34 -27.88
C LEU A 71 -11.73 -3.67 -27.10
N LYS A 72 -11.67 -4.68 -26.24
CA LYS A 72 -12.74 -5.10 -25.35
C LYS A 72 -12.15 -5.33 -23.95
N PRO A 73 -11.88 -4.26 -23.18
CA PRO A 73 -11.34 -4.40 -21.83
C PRO A 73 -12.35 -5.15 -20.97
N ILE A 74 -11.84 -5.90 -19.99
CA ILE A 74 -12.68 -6.39 -18.89
C ILE A 74 -13.19 -5.17 -18.10
N THR A 75 -14.32 -5.28 -17.42
CA THR A 75 -14.82 -4.26 -16.51
C THR A 75 -14.30 -4.48 -15.08
N PRO A 76 -14.30 -3.45 -14.20
CA PRO A 76 -14.07 -3.61 -12.77
C PRO A 76 -14.91 -4.73 -12.15
N ALA A 77 -16.22 -4.75 -12.42
CA ALA A 77 -17.15 -5.75 -11.87
C ALA A 77 -16.82 -7.18 -12.35
N GLU A 78 -16.52 -7.37 -13.64
CA GLU A 78 -16.07 -8.68 -14.15
C GLU A 78 -14.74 -9.12 -13.52
N MET A 79 -13.82 -8.18 -13.26
CA MET A 79 -12.56 -8.47 -12.56
C MET A 79 -12.81 -8.88 -11.09
N ARG A 80 -13.70 -8.18 -10.37
CA ARG A 80 -14.12 -8.56 -9.02
C ARG A 80 -14.76 -9.94 -8.99
N GLN A 81 -15.61 -10.28 -9.96
CA GLN A 81 -16.20 -11.61 -10.07
C GLN A 81 -15.17 -12.73 -10.23
N ILE A 82 -14.06 -12.47 -10.93
CA ILE A 82 -12.93 -13.40 -11.01
C ILE A 82 -12.32 -13.60 -9.62
N LEU A 83 -12.06 -12.53 -8.88
CA LEU A 83 -11.51 -12.59 -7.51
C LEU A 83 -12.43 -13.35 -6.56
N GLN A 84 -13.73 -13.04 -6.54
CA GLN A 84 -14.73 -13.73 -5.72
C GLN A 84 -14.77 -15.24 -6.02
N LYS A 85 -14.65 -15.61 -7.31
CA LYS A 85 -14.58 -17.02 -7.71
C LYS A 85 -13.30 -17.69 -7.21
N GLU A 86 -12.16 -17.03 -7.34
CA GLU A 86 -10.86 -17.55 -6.86
C GLU A 86 -10.81 -17.65 -5.33
N TYR A 87 -11.44 -16.71 -4.62
CA TYR A 87 -11.66 -16.79 -3.18
C TYR A 87 -12.50 -18.03 -2.82
N ALA A 88 -13.69 -18.18 -3.43
CA ALA A 88 -14.60 -19.27 -3.12
C ALA A 88 -14.07 -20.68 -3.46
N ILE A 89 -13.26 -20.81 -4.52
CA ILE A 89 -12.76 -22.11 -4.99
C ILE A 89 -11.42 -22.47 -4.34
N ASN A 90 -10.49 -21.52 -4.27
CA ASN A 90 -9.10 -21.78 -3.89
C ASN A 90 -8.73 -21.24 -2.51
N GLY A 91 -9.64 -20.55 -1.82
CA GLY A 91 -9.32 -19.89 -0.55
C GLY A 91 -8.23 -18.82 -0.74
N THR A 92 -8.33 -18.07 -1.84
CA THR A 92 -7.38 -16.99 -2.16
C THR A 92 -7.34 -15.99 -1.01
N VAL A 93 -6.14 -15.55 -0.59
CA VAL A 93 -5.96 -14.57 0.49
C VAL A 93 -5.37 -13.25 0.00
N GLY A 94 -4.95 -13.18 -1.26
CA GLY A 94 -4.45 -11.96 -1.85
C GLY A 94 -4.43 -11.97 -3.37
N ALA A 95 -4.27 -10.80 -3.96
CA ALA A 95 -4.22 -10.61 -5.40
C ALA A 95 -3.13 -9.64 -5.86
N LEU A 96 -2.49 -9.98 -6.98
CA LEU A 96 -1.63 -9.08 -7.74
C LEU A 96 -2.37 -8.57 -8.97
N LEU A 97 -2.52 -7.25 -9.08
CA LEU A 97 -3.13 -6.58 -10.23
C LEU A 97 -2.03 -5.98 -11.12
N VAL A 98 -1.69 -6.66 -12.22
CA VAL A 98 -0.46 -6.41 -12.98
C VAL A 98 -0.73 -5.77 -14.34
N GLY A 99 -0.12 -4.60 -14.57
CA GLY A 99 -0.24 -3.86 -15.81
C GLY A 99 -1.39 -2.86 -15.81
N GLN A 100 -1.92 -2.56 -17.00
CA GLN A 100 -3.01 -1.60 -17.17
C GLN A 100 -4.37 -2.29 -17.06
N VAL A 101 -4.61 -3.02 -15.96
CA VAL A 101 -5.93 -3.60 -15.68
C VAL A 101 -6.92 -2.51 -15.21
N PRO A 102 -8.24 -2.72 -15.39
CA PRO A 102 -9.26 -1.77 -14.93
C PRO A 102 -9.27 -1.59 -13.42
N TYR A 103 -9.84 -0.48 -12.96
CA TYR A 103 -10.01 -0.13 -11.55
C TYR A 103 -11.40 0.47 -11.34
N ALA A 104 -11.94 0.31 -10.13
CA ALA A 104 -13.17 0.95 -9.72
C ALA A 104 -12.84 2.37 -9.22
N ILE A 105 -13.76 3.31 -9.46
CA ILE A 105 -13.69 4.66 -8.92
C ILE A 105 -14.81 4.82 -7.91
N TRP A 106 -14.51 5.48 -6.80
CA TRP A 106 -15.44 5.75 -5.73
C TRP A 106 -15.59 7.26 -5.52
N GLU A 107 -16.77 7.69 -5.11
CA GLU A 107 -17.08 9.03 -4.60
C GLU A 107 -17.47 8.94 -3.11
N GLN A 108 -16.76 9.70 -2.27
CA GLN A 108 -17.03 9.76 -0.84
C GLN A 108 -18.27 10.61 -0.54
N GLY A 109 -19.08 10.14 0.41
CA GLY A 109 -20.24 10.90 0.90
C GLY A 109 -19.86 12.25 1.54
N VAL A 110 -18.64 12.36 2.09
CA VAL A 110 -18.12 13.58 2.70
C VAL A 110 -16.86 14.09 2.00
N GLY A 111 -16.81 15.41 1.79
CA GLY A 111 -15.57 16.11 1.42
C GLY A 111 -15.25 16.15 -0.08
N ASN A 112 -16.17 15.75 -0.97
CA ASN A 112 -16.02 15.83 -2.43
C ASN A 112 -14.71 15.18 -2.90
N ASN A 113 -14.47 13.95 -2.44
CA ASN A 113 -13.31 13.14 -2.79
C ASN A 113 -13.73 12.01 -3.72
N SER A 114 -12.97 11.82 -4.79
CA SER A 114 -13.13 10.67 -5.68
C SER A 114 -11.77 10.10 -6.08
N GLY A 115 -11.72 8.81 -6.40
CA GLY A 115 -10.45 8.16 -6.72
C GLY A 115 -10.53 6.64 -6.75
N ILE A 116 -9.36 5.99 -6.87
CA ILE A 116 -9.23 4.53 -6.95
C ILE A 116 -9.79 3.88 -5.68
N LEU A 117 -10.66 2.88 -5.86
CA LEU A 117 -11.21 2.07 -4.78
C LEU A 117 -10.57 0.67 -4.78
N SER A 118 -9.58 0.44 -3.91
CA SER A 118 -8.94 -0.88 -3.78
C SER A 118 -9.85 -1.88 -3.05
N VAL A 119 -10.58 -1.45 -2.01
CA VAL A 119 -11.48 -2.33 -1.23
C VAL A 119 -12.55 -3.01 -2.09
N PHE A 120 -12.93 -2.43 -3.22
CA PHE A 120 -13.79 -3.06 -4.24
C PHE A 120 -13.29 -4.45 -4.68
N TYR A 121 -11.97 -4.65 -4.68
CA TYR A 121 -11.29 -5.88 -5.06
C TYR A 121 -10.85 -6.73 -3.88
N GLU A 122 -11.07 -6.27 -2.65
CA GLU A 122 -10.59 -6.89 -1.41
C GLU A 122 -11.75 -7.48 -0.60
N ASP A 123 -12.88 -6.77 -0.56
CA ASP A 123 -14.16 -7.26 -0.04
C ASP A 123 -14.83 -8.16 -1.10
N MET A 124 -15.01 -9.43 -0.74
CA MET A 124 -15.54 -10.52 -1.55
C MET A 124 -17.03 -10.79 -1.29
N ASP A 125 -17.58 -10.38 -0.15
CA ASP A 125 -18.97 -10.68 0.23
C ASP A 125 -19.90 -9.46 0.35
N GLY A 126 -19.34 -8.26 0.24
CA GLY A 126 -20.04 -6.99 0.12
C GLY A 126 -20.54 -6.69 -1.29
N ASP A 127 -21.33 -5.62 -1.40
CA ASP A 127 -21.89 -5.10 -2.64
C ASP A 127 -21.60 -3.61 -2.78
N PHE A 128 -21.29 -3.17 -3.99
CA PHE A 128 -20.95 -1.78 -4.29
C PHE A 128 -21.91 -1.25 -5.35
N LYS A 129 -22.48 -0.08 -5.10
CA LYS A 129 -23.48 0.55 -5.97
C LYS A 129 -23.00 1.91 -6.43
N ASP A 130 -23.42 2.22 -7.65
CA ASP A 130 -23.40 3.54 -8.26
C ASP A 130 -24.87 3.97 -8.24
N THR A 131 -25.27 4.72 -7.20
CA THR A 131 -26.69 4.98 -6.92
C THR A 131 -27.29 6.08 -7.78
N ASP A 132 -26.46 6.93 -8.38
CA ASP A 132 -26.88 8.01 -9.28
C ASP A 132 -26.54 7.78 -10.77
N ALA A 133 -25.85 6.68 -11.08
CA ALA A 133 -25.46 6.21 -12.41
C ALA A 133 -24.47 7.14 -13.14
N ASP A 134 -23.56 7.80 -12.41
CA ASP A 134 -22.53 8.68 -12.97
C ASP A 134 -21.25 7.92 -13.39
N GLY A 135 -21.15 6.64 -13.03
CA GLY A 135 -20.02 5.75 -13.31
C GLY A 135 -19.05 5.58 -12.14
N PHE A 136 -19.28 6.24 -11.01
CA PHE A 136 -18.55 6.08 -9.75
C PHE A 136 -19.41 5.33 -8.73
N TYR A 137 -18.77 4.48 -7.94
CA TYR A 137 -19.45 3.83 -6.83
C TYR A 137 -19.55 4.83 -5.66
N ASP A 138 -20.68 4.85 -4.98
CA ASP A 138 -21.00 5.82 -3.91
C ASP A 138 -21.65 5.15 -2.69
N TYR A 139 -21.90 3.84 -2.75
CA TYR A 139 -22.53 3.10 -1.68
C TYR A 139 -22.00 1.67 -1.54
N HIS A 140 -21.56 1.31 -0.34
CA HIS A 140 -20.97 0.01 0.01
C HIS A 140 -21.86 -0.68 1.04
N ILE A 141 -22.39 -1.84 0.67
CA ILE A 141 -23.16 -2.73 1.54
C ILE A 141 -22.21 -3.81 2.02
N PHE A 142 -21.85 -3.73 3.31
CA PHE A 142 -21.04 -4.74 3.98
C PHE A 142 -21.76 -6.09 3.95
N GLY A 143 -21.00 -7.16 3.67
CA GLY A 143 -21.49 -8.51 3.78
C GLY A 143 -21.47 -9.03 5.22
N PRO A 144 -21.68 -10.35 5.41
CA PRO A 144 -21.62 -10.98 6.73
C PRO A 144 -20.29 -10.82 7.47
N HIS A 145 -19.19 -10.63 6.75
CA HIS A 145 -17.88 -10.29 7.31
C HIS A 145 -17.62 -8.82 6.97
N GLU A 146 -17.50 -7.97 8.00
CA GLU A 146 -17.24 -6.54 7.76
C GLU A 146 -15.81 -6.36 7.24
N GLY A 147 -15.68 -5.73 6.06
CA GLY A 147 -14.40 -5.32 5.49
C GLY A 147 -13.85 -6.30 4.45
N PRO A 148 -12.54 -6.24 4.17
CA PRO A 148 -11.90 -7.08 3.15
C PRO A 148 -11.66 -8.53 3.60
N GLU A 149 -11.76 -9.49 2.66
CA GLU A 149 -11.35 -10.90 2.86
C GLU A 149 -9.99 -11.23 2.27
N ILE A 150 -9.52 -10.43 1.29
CA ILE A 150 -8.21 -10.59 0.65
C ILE A 150 -7.48 -9.25 0.61
N TRP A 151 -6.16 -9.24 0.50
CA TRP A 151 -5.41 -8.02 0.18
C TRP A 151 -5.17 -7.86 -1.32
N VAL A 152 -5.06 -6.63 -1.80
CA VAL A 152 -4.72 -6.34 -3.20
C VAL A 152 -3.44 -5.51 -3.28
N CYS A 153 -2.58 -5.86 -4.24
CA CYS A 153 -1.40 -5.06 -4.58
C CYS A 153 -1.35 -4.74 -6.08
N TRP A 154 -1.17 -3.46 -6.40
CA TRP A 154 -1.07 -2.96 -7.76
C TRP A 154 0.36 -2.98 -8.28
N MET A 155 0.63 -3.81 -9.29
CA MET A 155 1.85 -3.73 -10.11
C MET A 155 1.56 -2.93 -11.38
N ARG A 156 1.23 -1.65 -11.20
CA ARG A 156 0.80 -0.74 -12.27
C ARG A 156 1.92 0.20 -12.70
N PRO A 157 2.67 -0.10 -13.78
CA PRO A 157 3.72 0.79 -14.25
C PRO A 157 3.11 2.05 -14.89
N PRO A 158 3.87 3.15 -15.04
CA PRO A 158 3.45 4.27 -15.87
C PRO A 158 3.02 3.81 -17.27
N ILE A 159 1.90 4.32 -17.80
CA ILE A 159 1.41 3.98 -19.15
C ILE A 159 2.51 4.17 -20.19
N ILE A 160 3.23 5.30 -20.10
CA ILE A 160 4.39 5.58 -20.92
C ILE A 160 5.49 4.57 -20.62
N GLY A 161 5.83 3.74 -21.60
CA GLY A 161 6.89 2.75 -21.43
C GLY A 161 6.57 1.65 -20.42
N GLN A 162 5.29 1.27 -20.25
CA GLN A 162 4.87 0.22 -19.30
C GLN A 162 5.75 -1.05 -19.33
N VAL A 163 6.13 -1.53 -20.52
CA VAL A 163 7.01 -2.70 -20.70
C VAL A 163 8.40 -2.44 -20.10
N PHE A 164 8.95 -1.25 -20.33
CA PHE A 164 10.26 -0.86 -19.81
C PHE A 164 10.22 -0.76 -18.28
N PHE A 165 9.24 -0.03 -17.72
CA PHE A 165 9.12 0.16 -16.29
C PHE A 165 8.87 -1.15 -15.55
N MET A 166 7.99 -2.01 -16.08
CA MET A 166 7.72 -3.33 -15.49
C MET A 166 8.96 -4.24 -15.54
N ASN A 167 9.63 -4.36 -16.69
CA ASN A 167 10.85 -5.16 -16.80
C ASN A 167 12.01 -4.62 -15.95
N ARG A 168 12.07 -3.30 -15.71
CA ARG A 168 13.02 -2.69 -14.79
C ARG A 168 12.67 -3.01 -13.35
N PHE A 169 11.40 -2.90 -12.98
CA PHE A 169 10.90 -3.20 -11.65
C PHE A 169 11.15 -4.66 -11.27
N LEU A 170 10.78 -5.62 -12.13
CA LEU A 170 11.06 -7.05 -11.93
C LEU A 170 12.56 -7.36 -11.81
N GLU A 171 13.42 -6.58 -12.48
CA GLU A 171 14.87 -6.70 -12.32
C GLU A 171 15.36 -6.17 -10.97
N LYS A 172 14.73 -5.11 -10.43
CA LYS A 172 15.04 -4.60 -9.09
C LYS A 172 14.70 -5.65 -8.03
N ILE A 173 13.53 -6.26 -8.14
CA ILE A 173 13.09 -7.33 -7.23
C ILE A 173 14.05 -8.50 -7.27
N HIS A 174 14.38 -9.01 -8.47
CA HIS A 174 15.35 -10.09 -8.64
C HIS A 174 16.67 -9.76 -7.92
N ARG A 175 17.24 -8.57 -8.17
CA ARG A 175 18.50 -8.15 -7.54
C ARG A 175 18.43 -8.13 -6.01
N TYR A 176 17.29 -7.76 -5.45
CA TYR A 176 17.05 -7.83 -4.02
C TYR A 176 16.97 -9.27 -3.51
N TYR A 177 16.19 -10.14 -4.16
CA TYR A 177 16.04 -11.54 -3.76
C TYR A 177 17.33 -12.37 -3.85
N ILE A 178 18.26 -11.98 -4.72
CA ILE A 178 19.60 -12.59 -4.78
C ILE A 178 20.66 -11.83 -3.96
N GLY A 179 20.27 -10.79 -3.20
CA GLY A 179 21.15 -10.04 -2.32
C GLY A 179 22.14 -9.09 -3.00
N THR A 180 22.04 -8.86 -4.32
CA THR A 180 22.90 -7.90 -5.06
C THR A 180 22.45 -6.44 -4.89
N SER A 181 21.25 -6.22 -4.35
CA SER A 181 20.74 -4.91 -3.95
C SER A 181 20.15 -5.01 -2.55
N SER A 182 20.88 -4.56 -1.53
CA SER A 182 20.42 -4.56 -0.14
C SER A 182 20.10 -3.14 0.35
N THR A 183 19.27 -3.10 1.39
CA THR A 183 19.05 -1.95 2.26
C THR A 183 19.96 -2.00 3.48
N MET A 184 20.02 -0.88 4.18
CA MET A 184 20.43 -0.84 5.58
C MET A 184 19.23 -1.20 6.44
N LYS A 185 19.49 -1.83 7.58
CA LYS A 185 18.46 -2.22 8.55
C LYS A 185 18.04 -1.02 9.39
N ASN A 186 17.40 -0.05 8.76
CA ASN A 186 16.99 1.19 9.37
C ASN A 186 15.74 1.76 8.72
N ALA A 187 15.07 2.64 9.46
CA ALA A 187 13.91 3.37 9.00
C ALA A 187 14.20 4.88 9.00
N PHE A 188 13.48 5.59 8.15
CA PHE A 188 13.40 7.05 8.18
C PHE A 188 11.94 7.45 8.29
N VAL A 189 11.61 8.28 9.27
CA VAL A 189 10.28 8.88 9.43
C VAL A 189 10.39 10.39 9.29
N ALA A 190 9.63 10.99 8.36
CA ALA A 190 9.63 12.44 8.16
C ALA A 190 8.22 13.01 8.27
N CYS A 191 8.06 14.13 8.97
CA CYS A 191 6.76 14.70 9.28
C CYS A 191 6.68 16.20 9.01
N HIS A 192 5.65 16.67 8.30
CA HIS A 192 5.32 18.09 8.22
C HIS A 192 4.83 18.59 9.59
N GLU A 193 5.05 19.87 9.92
CA GLU A 193 4.66 20.47 11.21
C GLU A 193 3.18 20.26 11.58
N ASP A 194 2.27 20.24 10.58
CA ASP A 194 0.83 20.01 10.77
C ASP A 194 0.49 18.65 11.38
N TYR A 195 1.41 17.69 11.26
CA TYR A 195 1.27 16.34 11.79
C TYR A 195 2.24 16.05 12.94
N ASP A 196 2.92 17.08 13.47
CA ASP A 196 3.87 16.92 14.57
C ASP A 196 3.22 16.17 15.75
N ASN A 197 4.01 15.31 16.39
CA ASN A 197 3.65 14.35 17.42
C ASN A 197 2.67 13.23 17.01
N ASN A 198 1.99 13.29 15.86
CA ASN A 198 1.08 12.20 15.46
C ASN A 198 1.86 10.90 15.17
N PHE A 199 3.07 11.02 14.60
CA PHE A 199 3.93 9.88 14.30
C PHE A 199 4.61 9.26 15.55
N TYR A 200 4.47 9.91 16.72
CA TYR A 200 4.77 9.37 18.05
C TYR A 200 3.52 9.05 18.89
N GLY A 201 2.35 9.54 18.48
CA GLY A 201 1.09 9.44 19.19
C GLY A 201 0.43 8.06 19.05
N PRO A 202 -0.88 7.97 19.34
CA PRO A 202 -1.61 6.70 19.33
C PRO A 202 -1.64 5.97 17.98
N ILE A 203 -1.49 6.71 16.88
CA ILE A 203 -1.39 6.18 15.51
C ILE A 203 0.05 6.23 14.98
N GLY A 204 1.00 6.52 15.86
CA GLY A 204 2.38 6.79 15.54
C GLY A 204 3.16 5.54 15.16
N VAL A 205 4.10 5.70 14.24
CA VAL A 205 4.90 4.61 13.68
C VAL A 205 6.27 4.49 14.32
N VAL A 206 6.80 5.59 14.89
CA VAL A 206 8.18 5.62 15.39
C VAL A 206 8.40 4.66 16.56
N PRO A 207 7.55 4.61 17.61
CA PRO A 207 7.75 3.66 18.70
C PRO A 207 7.80 2.21 18.22
N VAL A 208 6.91 1.86 17.29
CA VAL A 208 6.83 0.51 16.70
C VAL A 208 8.09 0.17 15.93
N LEU A 209 8.60 1.11 15.12
CA LEU A 209 9.84 0.95 14.35
C LEU A 209 11.09 0.93 15.24
N GLN A 210 11.11 1.69 16.33
CA GLN A 210 12.21 1.70 17.30
C GLN A 210 12.31 0.38 18.06
N GLU A 211 11.19 -0.28 18.31
CA GLU A 211 11.18 -1.64 18.86
C GLU A 211 11.69 -2.68 17.85
N ILE A 212 11.42 -2.51 16.55
CA ILE A 212 11.90 -3.42 15.49
C ILE A 212 13.40 -3.24 15.20
N TYR A 213 13.85 -1.99 15.02
CA TYR A 213 15.21 -1.68 14.57
C TYR A 213 16.16 -1.27 15.70
N GLY A 214 15.63 -0.84 16.83
CA GLY A 214 16.37 -0.10 17.86
C GLY A 214 16.39 1.40 17.57
N ILE A 215 16.34 2.21 18.63
CA ILE A 215 16.33 3.69 18.57
C ILE A 215 17.41 4.27 17.64
N PRO A 216 18.69 3.84 17.68
CA PRO A 216 19.74 4.43 16.84
C PRO A 216 19.61 4.14 15.33
N LEU A 217 18.65 3.28 14.95
CA LEU A 217 18.40 2.86 13.56
C LEU A 217 17.06 3.38 13.04
N VAL A 218 16.44 4.34 13.74
CA VAL A 218 15.27 5.07 13.25
C VAL A 218 15.63 6.55 13.20
N ASP A 219 15.89 7.02 11.98
CA ASP A 219 16.07 8.45 11.73
C ASP A 219 14.70 9.12 11.74
N THR A 220 14.60 10.31 12.31
CA THR A 220 13.39 11.13 12.33
C THR A 220 13.68 12.56 11.88
N ASP A 221 12.69 13.22 11.27
CA ASP A 221 12.72 14.63 10.85
C ASP A 221 11.31 15.21 11.04
N GLY A 222 11.20 16.40 11.63
CA GLY A 222 9.91 17.03 11.98
C GLY A 222 9.37 16.67 13.37
N GLU A 223 10.25 16.54 14.38
CA GLU A 223 9.85 16.37 15.78
C GLU A 223 9.72 17.71 16.51
N GLY A 224 8.57 17.95 17.15
CA GLY A 224 8.30 19.20 17.84
C GLY A 224 8.07 20.36 16.87
N THR A 225 8.49 21.57 17.26
CA THR A 225 8.44 22.75 16.37
C THR A 225 9.56 22.74 15.32
N ASP A 226 10.16 21.59 15.02
CA ASP A 226 11.20 21.47 14.01
C ASP A 226 10.58 21.56 12.61
N ILE A 227 11.24 22.33 11.74
CA ILE A 227 10.76 22.56 10.39
C ILE A 227 11.37 21.48 9.50
N THR A 228 10.53 20.67 8.87
CA THR A 228 11.02 19.61 8.00
C THR A 228 11.45 20.17 6.66
N VAL A 229 12.75 20.07 6.39
CA VAL A 229 13.36 20.66 5.21
C VAL A 229 13.45 19.66 4.06
N ASP A 230 12.82 19.97 2.91
CA ASP A 230 12.77 19.04 1.77
C ASP A 230 14.19 18.69 1.26
N GLY A 231 15.11 19.65 1.28
CA GLY A 231 16.51 19.43 0.94
C GLY A 231 17.21 18.38 1.82
N GLU A 232 16.81 18.27 3.08
CA GLU A 232 17.37 17.34 4.06
C GLU A 232 16.81 15.94 3.87
N ILE A 233 15.48 15.80 3.73
CA ILE A 233 14.84 14.54 3.35
C ILE A 233 15.45 14.01 2.05
N TRP A 234 15.63 14.88 1.04
CA TRP A 234 16.22 14.49 -0.24
C TRP A 234 17.66 14.00 -0.08
N ARG A 235 18.44 14.65 0.79
CA ARG A 235 19.81 14.26 1.12
C ARG A 235 19.85 12.90 1.83
N GLN A 236 18.95 12.65 2.78
CA GLN A 236 18.81 11.35 3.46
C GLN A 236 18.49 10.24 2.45
N LEU A 237 17.41 10.40 1.67
CA LEU A 237 16.99 9.42 0.67
C LEU A 237 18.02 9.19 -0.45
N ARG A 238 18.87 10.17 -0.77
CA ARG A 238 19.95 10.00 -1.74
C ARG A 238 21.17 9.30 -1.18
N SER A 239 21.46 9.49 0.10
CA SER A 239 22.69 8.99 0.72
C SER A 239 22.50 7.59 1.28
N ASN A 240 21.31 7.30 1.79
CA ASN A 240 20.97 6.07 2.48
C ASN A 240 20.08 5.17 1.61
N ARG A 241 20.10 3.88 1.93
CA ARG A 241 19.16 2.87 1.39
C ARG A 241 18.33 2.35 2.54
N TYR A 242 17.32 3.12 2.96
CA TYR A 242 16.46 2.71 4.06
C TYR A 242 15.68 1.45 3.73
N GLU A 243 15.31 0.68 4.74
CA GLU A 243 14.31 -0.36 4.56
C GLU A 243 12.91 0.26 4.50
N ILE A 244 12.60 1.14 5.45
CA ILE A 244 11.33 1.87 5.52
C ILE A 244 11.59 3.36 5.37
N PHE A 245 10.82 4.01 4.51
CA PHE A 245 10.57 5.45 4.57
C PHE A 245 9.08 5.66 4.83
N ASP A 246 8.73 6.11 6.03
CA ASP A 246 7.38 6.48 6.39
C ASP A 246 7.30 8.01 6.44
N THR A 247 6.34 8.61 5.75
CA THR A 247 6.26 10.07 5.72
C THR A 247 4.85 10.55 5.98
N TRP A 248 4.76 11.69 6.65
CA TRP A 248 3.54 12.40 7.03
C TRP A 248 3.61 13.81 6.49
N GLN A 249 2.91 14.07 5.39
CA GLN A 249 3.12 15.27 4.60
C GLN A 249 1.87 15.62 3.80
N HIS A 250 1.77 16.88 3.37
CA HIS A 250 0.78 17.24 2.37
C HIS A 250 1.15 16.63 1.04
N ALA A 251 0.16 16.18 0.27
CA ALA A 251 0.43 15.64 -1.04
C ALA A 251 -0.70 15.92 -2.02
N ASN A 252 -0.41 15.64 -3.28
CA ASN A 252 -1.40 15.30 -4.27
C ASN A 252 -0.85 14.12 -5.08
N PHE A 253 -1.58 13.72 -6.12
CA PHE A 253 -1.20 12.63 -7.00
C PHE A 253 0.19 12.76 -7.66
N ARG A 254 0.84 13.94 -7.72
CA ARG A 254 2.16 14.13 -8.36
C ARG A 254 3.20 14.82 -7.49
N TYR A 255 2.87 15.22 -6.27
CA TYR A 255 3.73 16.05 -5.44
C TYR A 255 3.53 15.72 -3.98
N GLN A 256 4.61 15.74 -3.22
CA GLN A 256 4.60 15.64 -1.76
C GLN A 256 5.34 16.87 -1.20
N ALA A 257 4.79 17.47 -0.15
CA ALA A 257 5.17 18.78 0.36
C ALA A 257 5.42 18.73 1.87
N TRP A 258 6.54 19.32 2.29
CA TRP A 258 6.90 19.60 3.67
C TRP A 258 7.01 21.12 3.86
N ASP A 259 7.37 21.55 5.07
CA ASP A 259 7.29 22.94 5.51
C ASP A 259 8.06 23.92 4.61
N SER A 260 9.18 23.49 4.03
CA SER A 260 10.04 24.35 3.19
C SER A 260 10.04 24.01 1.69
N GLY A 261 9.25 23.04 1.23
CA GLY A 261 9.32 22.60 -0.17
C GLY A 261 8.71 21.23 -0.41
N GLY A 262 9.26 20.48 -1.36
CA GLY A 262 8.70 19.18 -1.71
C GLY A 262 9.24 18.58 -3.01
N PHE A 263 8.82 17.34 -3.28
CA PHE A 263 9.29 16.58 -4.43
C PHE A 263 8.15 16.28 -5.38
N SER A 264 8.39 16.52 -6.67
CA SER A 264 7.53 15.99 -7.71
C SER A 264 7.81 14.52 -7.96
N SER A 265 6.81 13.82 -8.49
CA SER A 265 6.92 12.43 -8.94
C SER A 265 8.06 12.22 -9.95
N LEU A 266 8.30 13.19 -10.84
CA LEU A 266 9.44 13.14 -11.75
C LEU A 266 10.79 13.16 -11.00
N LYS A 267 10.92 13.98 -9.95
CA LYS A 267 12.14 14.02 -9.12
C LYS A 267 12.35 12.65 -8.46
N ILE A 268 11.29 12.04 -7.94
CA ILE A 268 11.32 10.72 -7.28
C ILE A 268 11.62 9.58 -8.26
N LEU A 269 11.10 9.61 -9.48
CA LEU A 269 11.46 8.63 -10.53
C LEU A 269 12.97 8.59 -10.78
N GLY A 270 13.65 9.72 -10.60
CA GLY A 270 15.09 9.88 -10.71
C GLY A 270 15.90 9.58 -9.45
N LEU A 271 15.26 9.28 -8.32
CA LEU A 271 15.92 9.03 -7.04
C LEU A 271 16.87 7.82 -7.15
N PRO A 272 18.16 7.94 -6.76
CA PRO A 272 19.14 6.89 -7.00
C PRO A 272 19.10 5.75 -5.97
N ASN A 273 18.84 6.05 -4.69
CA ASN A 273 18.89 5.08 -3.58
C ASN A 273 17.50 4.84 -3.00
N GLY A 274 16.97 5.78 -2.19
CA GLY A 274 15.62 5.73 -1.62
C GLY A 274 15.44 4.69 -0.51
N ALA A 275 14.21 4.22 -0.33
CA ALA A 275 13.87 3.14 0.59
C ALA A 275 13.33 1.91 -0.16
N LEU A 276 13.34 0.74 0.48
CA LEU A 276 12.73 -0.48 -0.07
C LEU A 276 11.19 -0.41 -0.03
N MET A 277 10.63 0.08 1.07
CA MET A 277 9.21 0.34 1.26
C MET A 277 8.99 1.82 1.58
N THR A 278 7.95 2.42 0.99
CA THR A 278 7.62 3.82 1.23
C THR A 278 6.13 4.02 1.52
N PHE A 279 5.78 4.43 2.73
CA PHE A 279 4.38 4.58 3.15
C PHE A 279 4.01 6.05 3.27
N LEU A 280 3.22 6.55 2.32
CA LEU A 280 2.87 7.96 2.22
C LEU A 280 1.60 8.25 3.02
N TYR A 281 1.70 9.06 4.07
CA TYR A 281 0.56 9.72 4.68
C TYR A 281 0.44 11.10 4.04
N GLY A 282 -0.44 11.21 3.03
CA GLY A 282 -0.69 12.47 2.34
C GLY A 282 -1.73 12.32 1.23
N CYS A 283 -2.44 13.40 0.97
CA CYS A 283 -3.62 13.42 0.10
C CYS A 283 -3.34 12.93 -1.32
N HIS A 284 -4.23 12.10 -1.88
CA HIS A 284 -4.20 11.57 -3.26
C HIS A 284 -2.86 10.92 -3.67
N SER A 285 -2.01 10.55 -2.72
CA SER A 285 -0.65 10.09 -2.99
C SER A 285 -0.59 8.76 -3.75
N ALA A 286 -1.65 7.95 -3.71
CA ALA A 286 -1.78 6.73 -4.50
C ALA A 286 -2.87 6.79 -5.59
N ASP A 287 -3.45 7.97 -5.82
CA ASP A 287 -4.43 8.18 -6.89
C ASP A 287 -3.75 8.19 -8.27
N PHE A 288 -3.63 7.01 -8.87
CA PHE A 288 -3.07 6.84 -10.20
C PHE A 288 -4.11 7.00 -11.32
N TRP A 289 -5.37 7.28 -10.99
CA TRP A 289 -6.35 7.68 -12.00
C TRP A 289 -6.09 9.11 -12.47
N GLU A 290 -5.77 10.01 -11.54
CA GLU A 290 -5.40 11.41 -11.82
C GLU A 290 -4.00 11.56 -12.45
N ALA A 291 -3.05 10.69 -12.09
CA ALA A 291 -1.73 10.61 -12.73
C ALA A 291 -1.37 9.22 -13.27
N PRO A 292 -1.98 8.81 -14.40
CA PRO A 292 -1.85 7.45 -14.95
C PRO A 292 -0.51 7.18 -15.64
N GLY A 293 0.39 8.15 -15.71
CA GLY A 293 1.70 8.01 -16.33
C GLY A 293 1.67 8.13 -17.85
N THR A 294 0.77 8.92 -18.42
CA THR A 294 0.73 9.18 -19.88
C THR A 294 1.94 9.99 -20.37
N THR A 295 2.58 10.74 -19.47
CA THR A 295 3.84 11.46 -19.71
C THR A 295 4.74 11.35 -18.47
N PRO A 296 6.05 11.64 -18.55
CA PRO A 296 6.93 11.64 -17.38
C PRO A 296 6.54 12.65 -16.28
N LEU A 297 5.79 13.71 -16.64
CA LEU A 297 5.27 14.72 -15.71
C LEU A 297 3.90 14.36 -15.14
N ASN A 298 3.32 13.24 -15.57
CA ASN A 298 1.99 12.80 -15.19
C ASN A 298 2.01 11.41 -14.56
N VAL A 299 3.03 11.10 -13.76
CA VAL A 299 3.15 9.82 -13.05
C VAL A 299 2.76 10.02 -11.59
N ASN A 300 1.98 9.09 -11.04
CA ASN A 300 1.60 9.14 -9.63
C ASN A 300 2.83 9.08 -8.68
N ILE A 301 2.76 9.76 -7.54
CA ILE A 301 3.87 9.89 -6.60
C ILE A 301 4.25 8.54 -5.95
N ALA A 302 3.28 7.74 -5.48
CA ALA A 302 3.55 6.38 -4.95
C ALA A 302 4.09 5.44 -6.04
N VAL A 303 3.50 5.46 -7.25
CA VAL A 303 4.00 4.72 -8.43
C VAL A 303 5.46 5.08 -8.73
N SER A 304 5.87 6.32 -8.49
CA SER A 304 7.23 6.79 -8.78
C SER A 304 8.30 6.20 -7.86
N TYR A 305 7.98 5.92 -6.60
CA TYR A 305 8.89 5.22 -5.68
C TYR A 305 9.13 3.77 -6.14
N VAL A 306 8.08 3.10 -6.60
CA VAL A 306 8.11 1.69 -7.02
C VAL A 306 8.77 1.53 -8.39
N PHE A 307 8.35 2.32 -9.39
CA PHE A 307 8.84 2.16 -10.75
C PHE A 307 10.05 3.05 -11.06
N GLY A 308 10.49 3.88 -10.12
CA GLY A 308 11.69 4.74 -10.17
C GLY A 308 13.03 3.99 -10.22
N ARG A 309 14.12 4.77 -10.24
CA ARG A 309 15.50 4.25 -10.32
C ARG A 309 16.02 3.66 -9.00
N SER A 310 15.43 4.08 -7.88
CA SER A 310 15.75 3.69 -6.51
C SER A 310 15.56 2.19 -6.26
N ILE A 311 15.95 1.74 -5.06
CA ILE A 311 15.71 0.37 -4.59
C ILE A 311 14.23 0.06 -4.32
N GLY A 312 13.35 1.07 -4.34
CA GLY A 312 11.93 0.97 -4.02
C GLY A 312 11.24 -0.23 -4.67
N GLN A 313 10.56 -0.99 -3.84
CA GLN A 313 9.82 -2.19 -4.21
C GLN A 313 8.35 -2.09 -3.88
N ALA A 314 7.99 -1.46 -2.76
CA ALA A 314 6.62 -1.19 -2.41
C ALA A 314 6.43 0.28 -2.04
N ALA A 315 5.26 0.81 -2.36
CA ALA A 315 4.80 2.07 -1.80
C ALA A 315 3.30 1.99 -1.52
N SER A 316 2.83 2.78 -0.57
CA SER A 316 1.41 2.99 -0.35
C SER A 316 1.06 4.46 -0.25
N GLY A 317 -0.23 4.73 -0.33
CA GLY A 317 -0.85 6.01 -0.06
C GLY A 317 -2.35 5.86 -0.13
N THR A 318 -3.06 6.98 -0.28
CA THR A 318 -4.52 7.03 -0.36
C THR A 318 -4.98 7.78 -1.62
N SER A 319 -6.21 7.48 -2.03
CA SER A 319 -6.95 8.20 -3.06
C SER A 319 -7.66 9.46 -2.56
N TRP A 320 -7.62 9.76 -1.25
CA TRP A 320 -8.45 10.81 -0.64
C TRP A 320 -7.69 12.06 -0.21
N SER A 321 -8.41 13.10 0.21
CA SER A 321 -7.86 14.31 0.83
C SER A 321 -7.42 14.15 2.30
N TYR A 322 -6.96 12.96 2.68
CA TYR A 322 -6.32 12.69 3.97
C TYR A 322 -5.17 11.68 3.78
N GLY A 323 -4.57 11.16 4.86
CA GLY A 323 -3.49 10.17 4.78
C GLY A 323 -3.96 8.76 5.14
N THR A 324 -3.14 7.75 4.87
CA THR A 324 -3.39 6.37 5.33
C THR A 324 -3.31 6.32 6.87
N GLU A 325 -4.45 6.27 7.54
CA GLU A 325 -4.52 6.15 9.00
C GLU A 325 -4.05 4.74 9.46
N TYR A 326 -3.64 4.61 10.73
CA TYR A 326 -3.29 3.32 11.36
C TYR A 326 -2.21 2.46 10.68
N LYS A 327 -1.32 3.07 9.87
CA LYS A 327 -0.16 2.38 9.25
C LYS A 327 0.70 1.58 10.23
N TYR A 328 0.73 1.94 11.51
CA TYR A 328 1.51 1.21 12.52
C TYR A 328 1.12 -0.28 12.62
N ILE A 329 -0.13 -0.63 12.30
CA ILE A 329 -0.62 -2.03 12.26
C ILE A 329 0.18 -2.86 11.27
N ILE A 330 0.62 -2.27 10.16
CA ILE A 330 1.49 -2.94 9.18
C ILE A 330 2.77 -3.36 9.89
N TYR A 331 3.43 -2.43 10.59
CA TYR A 331 4.70 -2.71 11.25
C TYR A 331 4.56 -3.68 12.42
N GLU A 332 3.50 -3.56 13.22
CA GLU A 332 3.17 -4.53 14.28
C GLU A 332 2.99 -5.94 13.70
N THR A 333 2.26 -6.06 12.59
CA THR A 333 2.04 -7.36 11.95
C THR A 333 3.33 -7.93 11.39
N MET A 334 4.18 -7.11 10.75
CA MET A 334 5.46 -7.57 10.22
C MET A 334 6.50 -7.92 11.30
N ARG A 335 6.19 -7.77 12.60
CA ARG A 335 6.99 -8.38 13.68
C ARG A 335 6.89 -9.90 13.67
N ASP A 336 5.76 -10.46 13.23
CA ASP A 336 5.62 -11.90 13.04
C ASP A 336 6.59 -12.36 11.93
N HIS A 337 7.41 -13.36 12.24
CA HIS A 337 8.39 -13.93 11.31
C HIS A 337 7.75 -14.59 10.08
N ASN A 338 6.46 -14.90 10.11
CA ASN A 338 5.73 -15.46 8.98
C ASN A 338 4.98 -14.40 8.16
N ALA A 339 4.82 -13.18 8.68
CA ALA A 339 4.10 -12.11 7.99
C ALA A 339 4.98 -11.43 6.94
N TYR A 340 4.46 -11.32 5.73
CA TYR A 340 5.04 -10.52 4.66
C TYR A 340 4.19 -9.25 4.44
N LEU A 341 4.69 -8.29 3.69
CA LEU A 341 4.01 -6.99 3.52
C LEU A 341 2.53 -7.13 3.08
N GLY A 342 2.17 -8.08 2.22
CA GLY A 342 0.78 -8.36 1.85
C GLY A 342 -0.12 -8.72 3.04
N THR A 343 0.30 -9.64 3.90
CA THR A 343 -0.49 -10.00 5.11
C THR A 343 -0.54 -8.86 6.13
N ALA A 344 0.53 -8.08 6.23
CA ALA A 344 0.56 -6.90 7.09
C ALA A 344 -0.33 -5.76 6.58
N TRP A 345 -0.39 -5.58 5.27
CA TRP A 345 -1.33 -4.67 4.62
C TRP A 345 -2.77 -5.09 4.88
N PHE A 346 -3.06 -6.39 4.69
CA PHE A 346 -4.37 -6.96 4.98
C PHE A 346 -4.83 -6.66 6.41
N ALA A 347 -3.96 -6.84 7.40
CA ALA A 347 -4.30 -6.59 8.80
C ALA A 347 -4.70 -5.11 9.07
N MET A 348 -4.09 -4.17 8.35
CA MET A 348 -4.44 -2.75 8.45
C MET A 348 -5.76 -2.47 7.75
N GLU A 349 -5.95 -2.92 6.51
CA GLU A 349 -7.20 -2.73 5.75
C GLU A 349 -8.39 -3.39 6.43
N ALA A 350 -8.23 -4.61 6.96
CA ALA A 350 -9.26 -5.34 7.72
C ALA A 350 -9.68 -4.62 9.02
N TYR A 351 -8.90 -3.64 9.47
CA TYR A 351 -9.28 -2.76 10.57
C TYR A 351 -9.99 -1.51 10.05
N VAL A 352 -9.38 -0.78 9.10
CA VAL A 352 -9.85 0.57 8.69
C VAL A 352 -11.00 0.56 7.68
N GLU A 353 -11.20 -0.51 6.91
CA GLU A 353 -12.28 -0.64 5.91
C GLU A 353 -13.54 -1.30 6.49
N THR A 354 -13.79 -1.15 7.80
CA THR A 354 -14.97 -1.73 8.48
C THR A 354 -16.01 -0.66 8.83
N ALA A 355 -17.29 -1.03 8.80
CA ALA A 355 -18.37 -0.16 9.24
C ALA A 355 -18.17 0.25 10.71
N SER A 356 -17.75 -0.70 11.54
CA SER A 356 -17.43 -0.48 12.96
C SER A 356 -16.35 0.59 13.15
N PHE A 357 -15.27 0.56 12.36
CA PHE A 357 -14.23 1.58 12.41
C PHE A 357 -14.76 2.97 12.06
N VAL A 358 -15.51 3.10 10.96
CA VAL A 358 -16.07 4.41 10.56
C VAL A 358 -17.00 4.95 11.65
N GLN A 359 -17.86 4.12 12.23
CA GLN A 359 -18.78 4.53 13.30
C GLN A 359 -18.05 4.98 14.58
N GLU A 360 -16.95 4.30 14.96
CA GLU A 360 -16.15 4.67 16.13
C GLU A 360 -15.36 5.96 15.88
N ARG A 361 -14.70 6.02 14.72
CA ARG A 361 -13.75 7.08 14.37
C ARG A 361 -14.43 8.37 13.92
N TYR A 362 -15.55 8.24 13.22
CA TYR A 362 -16.34 9.30 12.59
C TYR A 362 -17.86 9.07 12.83
N PRO A 363 -18.33 9.21 14.08
CA PRO A 363 -19.71 8.85 14.46
C PRO A 363 -20.82 9.68 13.77
N ASP A 364 -20.44 10.75 13.07
CA ASP A 364 -21.31 11.62 12.29
C ASP A 364 -21.39 11.25 10.80
N ARG A 365 -20.68 10.21 10.35
CA ARG A 365 -20.64 9.75 8.96
C ARG A 365 -21.42 8.46 8.76
N ASP A 366 -21.93 8.27 7.55
CA ASP A 366 -22.56 7.00 7.15
C ASP A 366 -21.46 6.01 6.70
N PRO A 367 -21.25 4.89 7.41
CA PRO A 367 -20.24 3.89 7.04
C PRO A 367 -20.43 3.32 5.64
N HIS A 368 -21.64 3.36 5.08
CA HIS A 368 -21.91 2.87 3.72
C HIS A 368 -21.41 3.81 2.62
N THR A 369 -21.02 5.04 2.97
CA THR A 369 -20.58 6.07 2.00
C THR A 369 -19.11 6.46 2.19
N GLU A 370 -18.40 5.74 3.06
CA GLU A 370 -17.01 6.00 3.42
C GLU A 370 -16.18 4.73 3.20
N CYS A 371 -15.01 4.92 2.59
CA CYS A 371 -13.95 3.91 2.50
C CYS A 371 -12.60 4.55 2.85
N ALA A 372 -11.63 3.81 3.35
CA ALA A 372 -10.29 4.33 3.68
C ALA A 372 -9.44 4.62 2.44
N GLY A 373 -9.73 3.95 1.32
CA GLY A 373 -9.18 4.20 -0.03
C GLY A 373 -7.66 4.17 -0.08
N ASN A 374 -7.11 3.33 0.77
CA ASN A 374 -5.70 3.03 0.77
C ASN A 374 -5.38 2.19 -0.46
N THR A 375 -4.12 2.23 -0.87
CA THR A 375 -3.67 1.49 -2.04
C THR A 375 -2.22 1.08 -1.85
N LEU A 376 -1.97 -0.24 -1.95
CA LEU A 376 -0.63 -0.80 -1.99
C LEU A 376 -0.16 -0.98 -3.43
N ILE A 377 1.05 -0.51 -3.74
CA ILE A 377 1.66 -0.55 -5.07
C ILE A 377 3.01 -1.27 -4.98
N GLY A 378 3.27 -2.19 -5.92
CA GLY A 378 4.58 -2.82 -6.10
C GLY A 378 4.65 -4.28 -5.67
N ASN A 379 5.62 -4.62 -4.83
CA ASN A 379 5.92 -5.99 -4.42
C ASN A 379 5.44 -6.22 -2.97
N PRO A 380 4.36 -7.01 -2.75
CA PRO A 380 3.86 -7.28 -1.41
C PRO A 380 4.66 -8.36 -0.68
N PHE A 381 5.67 -8.97 -1.30
CA PHE A 381 6.47 -10.03 -0.67
C PHE A 381 7.82 -9.49 -0.20
N LEU A 382 7.76 -8.79 0.93
CA LEU A 382 8.88 -8.17 1.64
C LEU A 382 8.77 -8.49 3.14
N TYR A 383 9.92 -8.64 3.80
CA TYR A 383 10.04 -8.81 5.24
C TYR A 383 10.79 -7.61 5.84
N VAL A 384 10.49 -7.27 7.10
CA VAL A 384 11.36 -6.41 7.94
C VAL A 384 12.01 -7.21 9.08
N ASN A 385 11.47 -8.39 9.40
CA ASN A 385 12.04 -9.25 10.41
C ASN A 385 13.22 -10.06 9.84
N TYR A 386 14.40 -9.87 10.42
CA TYR A 386 15.64 -10.42 9.88
C TYR A 386 16.00 -11.82 10.38
N GLU A 387 15.36 -12.34 11.41
CA GLU A 387 15.54 -13.76 11.76
C GLU A 387 14.91 -14.66 10.68
N ALA A 388 13.87 -14.17 9.99
CA ALA A 388 13.32 -14.83 8.80
C ALA A 388 14.30 -14.81 7.61
N THR A 389 15.18 -13.80 7.50
CA THR A 389 16.17 -13.73 6.40
C THR A 389 17.30 -14.76 6.50
N GLU A 390 17.53 -15.38 7.66
CA GLU A 390 18.44 -16.53 7.76
C GLU A 390 17.87 -17.81 7.09
N ARG A 391 16.57 -17.84 6.77
CA ARG A 391 15.96 -18.90 5.94
C ARG A 391 16.10 -18.66 4.43
N ILE A 392 16.51 -17.45 4.03
CA ILE A 392 16.65 -17.04 2.61
C ILE A 392 18.07 -17.30 2.09
N ARG A 393 19.01 -17.74 2.95
CA ARG A 393 20.39 -18.06 2.57
C ARG A 393 20.70 -19.54 2.57
#